data_AF-A0A6S6STL8-F1
#
_entry.id   AF-A0A6S6STL8-F1
#
_cell.length_a   1.000
_cell.length_b   1.000
_cell.length_c   1.000
_cell.angle_alpha   90.00
_cell.angle_beta   90.00
_cell.angle_gamma   90.00
#
_symmetry.space_group_name_H-M   'P 1'
#
loop_
_entity.id
_entity.type
_entity.pdbx_description
1 polymer ?
#
loop_
_entity_poly.entity_id
_entity_poly.type
_entity_poly.pdbx_seq_one_letter_code
_entity_poly.pdbx_strand_id
1 'polypeptide(L)'
;MNYYNSGTNELSDEDNYLTKHNKSKTVMRNIDKNRLIEAYHRGTLKGADKAYLKQLMSEDPSFKQEVKDYKQIYKGLEALHIEQFQLNLNKMEAKYETKDNVVAMPRSGAVIRPMRKLYAVAVAIALVVCSSIAYNMMMPDVFEQHFAASQSIAVHIESTRAAGQVISTAEQVKKSAYSAYQKEEYTKSIDLLNGYMLTYPEKAATDYQSMLVLGVAQLAGNQIEAGTKTLSKIINGKDSSYKEEAQWMWALGQIKLEQMDAAKEMLEAIQLQTEHTHYQDAVDVLGQL
;
A
#
# COMPACT_ATOMS: atom_id res chain seq x y z
N MET A 1 59.89 -40.62 4.58
CA MET A 1 59.25 -41.81 5.18
C MET A 1 58.05 -41.32 5.98
N ASN A 2 56.85 -41.68 5.50
CA ASN A 2 55.52 -41.75 6.14
C ASN A 2 54.81 -40.53 6.78
N TYR A 3 53.78 -40.05 6.04
CA TYR A 3 52.34 -39.90 6.36
C TYR A 3 51.84 -39.75 7.80
N TYR A 4 50.99 -38.74 8.06
CA TYR A 4 49.54 -38.88 8.29
C TYR A 4 48.76 -37.55 8.17
N ASN A 5 47.47 -37.67 7.88
CA ASN A 5 46.47 -36.71 7.38
C ASN A 5 45.40 -36.38 8.44
N SER A 6 44.85 -35.16 8.45
CA SER A 6 43.47 -34.76 8.88
C SER A 6 43.36 -33.23 8.83
N GLY A 7 42.35 -32.52 8.35
CA GLY A 7 40.98 -32.83 7.91
C GLY A 7 40.22 -31.50 7.81
N THR A 8 39.65 -31.24 6.63
CA THR A 8 38.38 -30.53 6.32
C THR A 8 37.97 -29.23 7.04
N ASN A 9 37.73 -28.18 6.25
CA ASN A 9 36.54 -27.33 6.37
C ASN A 9 36.15 -26.80 4.98
N GLU A 10 35.47 -27.65 4.20
CA GLU A 10 34.53 -27.23 3.15
C GLU A 10 33.16 -27.09 3.82
N LEU A 11 32.78 -25.85 4.11
CA LEU A 11 31.46 -25.37 4.54
C LEU A 11 31.35 -24.00 3.84
N SER A 12 30.38 -23.65 3.02
CA SER A 12 29.12 -24.28 2.62
C SER A 12 28.56 -23.42 1.47
N ASP A 13 28.90 -23.72 0.22
CA ASP A 13 28.23 -23.08 -0.94
C ASP A 13 26.86 -23.74 -1.25
N GLU A 14 26.52 -24.87 -0.60
CA GLU A 14 25.21 -25.52 -0.71
C GLU A 14 24.10 -24.83 0.11
N ASP A 15 24.44 -24.09 1.17
CA ASP A 15 23.42 -23.44 2.02
C ASP A 15 22.79 -22.19 1.38
N ASN A 16 23.40 -21.66 0.32
CA ASN A 16 22.89 -20.48 -0.39
C ASN A 16 21.96 -20.82 -1.57
N TYR A 17 21.84 -22.10 -1.94
CA TYR A 17 20.88 -22.55 -2.97
C TYR A 17 19.52 -22.94 -2.38
N LEU A 18 19.45 -23.25 -1.08
CA LEU A 18 18.23 -23.74 -0.42
C LEU A 18 17.29 -22.64 0.09
N THR A 19 17.78 -21.41 0.28
CA THR A 19 16.95 -20.27 0.74
C THR A 19 16.18 -19.58 -0.40
N LYS A 20 16.71 -19.58 -1.63
CA LYS A 20 16.01 -19.01 -2.80
C LYS A 20 14.86 -19.88 -3.33
N HIS A 21 14.86 -21.18 -3.05
CA HIS A 21 13.80 -22.10 -3.50
C HIS A 21 12.60 -22.24 -2.54
N ASN A 22 12.68 -21.72 -1.31
CA ASN A 22 11.60 -21.89 -0.33
C ASN A 22 10.43 -20.88 -0.50
N LYS A 23 10.73 -19.65 -0.99
CA LYS A 23 9.68 -18.70 -1.41
C LYS A 23 8.91 -19.20 -2.63
N SER A 24 9.60 -19.74 -3.63
CA SER A 24 9.00 -20.33 -4.85
C SER A 24 8.06 -21.50 -4.51
N LYS A 25 8.45 -22.37 -3.57
CA LYS A 25 7.63 -23.52 -3.14
C LYS A 25 6.34 -23.10 -2.40
N THR A 26 6.33 -21.93 -1.76
CA THR A 26 5.16 -21.44 -1.01
C THR A 26 4.19 -20.71 -1.92
N VAL A 27 4.70 -19.88 -2.84
CA VAL A 27 3.88 -19.23 -3.88
C VAL A 27 3.27 -20.26 -4.82
N MET A 28 4.04 -21.28 -5.24
CA MET A 28 3.53 -22.36 -6.10
C MET A 28 2.48 -23.22 -5.39
N ARG A 29 2.66 -23.51 -4.09
CA ARG A 29 1.62 -24.18 -3.26
C ARG A 29 0.33 -23.38 -3.15
N ASN A 30 0.40 -22.05 -3.07
CA ASN A 30 -0.81 -21.20 -2.99
C ASN A 30 -1.53 -21.11 -4.35
N ILE A 31 -0.80 -21.06 -5.46
CA ILE A 31 -1.37 -21.12 -6.82
C ILE A 31 -2.09 -22.46 -7.04
N ASP A 32 -1.50 -23.57 -6.58
CA ASP A 32 -2.12 -24.90 -6.65
C ASP A 32 -3.38 -25.02 -5.79
N LYS A 33 -3.37 -24.43 -4.58
CA LYS A 33 -4.54 -24.36 -3.69
C LYS A 33 -5.71 -23.60 -4.31
N ASN A 34 -5.45 -22.42 -4.89
CA ASN A 34 -6.47 -21.60 -5.55
C ASN A 34 -7.11 -22.34 -6.74
N ARG A 35 -6.29 -23.02 -7.55
CA ARG A 35 -6.77 -23.84 -8.67
C ARG A 35 -7.69 -24.97 -8.21
N LEU A 36 -7.38 -25.61 -7.07
CA LEU A 36 -8.22 -26.67 -6.49
C LEU A 36 -9.56 -26.14 -5.97
N ILE A 37 -9.56 -24.98 -5.30
CA ILE A 37 -10.78 -24.32 -4.81
C ILE A 37 -11.69 -23.93 -5.98
N GLU A 38 -11.12 -23.34 -7.04
CA GLU A 38 -11.88 -22.93 -8.22
C GLU A 38 -12.51 -24.13 -8.95
N ALA A 39 -11.72 -25.18 -9.20
CA ALA A 39 -12.20 -26.39 -9.85
C ALA A 39 -13.26 -27.14 -9.02
N TYR A 40 -13.18 -27.05 -7.68
CA TYR A 40 -14.20 -27.59 -6.78
C TYR A 40 -15.55 -26.88 -6.94
N HIS A 41 -15.57 -25.55 -6.94
CA HIS A 41 -16.81 -24.77 -7.07
C HIS A 41 -17.39 -24.84 -8.49
N ARG A 42 -16.55 -24.98 -9.51
CA ARG A 42 -16.97 -25.24 -10.90
C ARG A 42 -17.47 -26.67 -11.15
N GLY A 43 -17.34 -27.57 -10.16
CA GLY A 43 -17.72 -28.99 -10.30
C GLY A 43 -16.83 -29.79 -11.26
N THR A 44 -15.67 -29.26 -11.66
CA THR A 44 -14.75 -29.91 -12.61
C THR A 44 -13.70 -30.78 -11.94
N LEU A 45 -13.60 -30.73 -10.60
CA LEU A 45 -12.66 -31.50 -9.81
C LEU A 45 -12.97 -33.01 -9.80
N LYS A 46 -12.00 -33.85 -10.19
CA LYS A 46 -12.15 -35.31 -10.33
C LYS A 46 -10.96 -36.07 -9.73
N GLY A 47 -11.16 -37.36 -9.47
CA GLY A 47 -10.06 -38.29 -9.11
C GLY A 47 -9.28 -37.88 -7.87
N ALA A 48 -7.95 -37.94 -7.98
CA ALA A 48 -6.99 -37.68 -6.90
C ALA A 48 -7.13 -36.27 -6.31
N ASP A 49 -7.40 -35.26 -7.15
CA ASP A 49 -7.50 -33.87 -6.71
C ASP A 49 -8.70 -33.63 -5.77
N LYS A 50 -9.79 -34.37 -5.98
CA LYS A 50 -10.98 -34.31 -5.11
C LYS A 50 -10.73 -34.95 -3.75
N ALA A 51 -9.93 -36.02 -3.71
CA ALA A 51 -9.52 -36.66 -2.46
C ALA A 51 -8.54 -35.76 -1.70
N TYR A 52 -7.56 -35.19 -2.40
CA TYR A 52 -6.58 -34.27 -1.86
C TYR A 52 -7.21 -33.00 -1.27
N LEU A 53 -8.19 -32.40 -1.96
CA LEU A 53 -8.93 -31.25 -1.42
C LEU A 53 -9.68 -31.61 -0.13
N LYS A 54 -10.36 -32.77 -0.08
CA LYS A 54 -11.06 -33.21 1.13
C LYS A 54 -10.11 -33.41 2.30
N GLN A 55 -8.94 -33.98 2.03
CA GLN A 55 -7.88 -34.15 3.01
C GLN A 55 -7.39 -32.79 3.54
N LEU A 56 -7.05 -31.87 2.64
CA LEU A 56 -6.65 -30.50 3.00
C LEU A 56 -7.71 -29.78 3.84
N MET A 57 -8.99 -29.88 3.48
CA MET A 57 -10.09 -29.28 4.26
C MET A 57 -10.32 -29.95 5.62
N SER A 58 -9.79 -31.16 5.84
CA SER A 58 -9.85 -31.86 7.13
C SER A 58 -8.64 -31.60 8.02
N GLU A 59 -7.47 -31.43 7.41
CA GLU A 59 -6.20 -31.19 8.10
C GLU A 59 -6.00 -29.70 8.43
N ASP A 60 -6.56 -28.79 7.62
CA ASP A 60 -6.38 -27.35 7.75
C ASP A 60 -7.74 -26.62 7.88
N PRO A 61 -8.16 -26.26 9.11
CA PRO A 61 -9.38 -25.48 9.35
C PRO A 61 -9.38 -24.10 8.68
N SER A 62 -8.21 -23.48 8.49
CA SER A 62 -8.10 -22.17 7.85
C SER A 62 -8.37 -22.26 6.35
N PHE A 63 -7.83 -23.29 5.69
CA PHE A 63 -8.11 -23.59 4.29
C PHE A 63 -9.57 -23.98 4.05
N LYS A 64 -10.20 -24.68 4.99
CA LYS A 64 -11.64 -24.96 4.95
C LYS A 64 -12.49 -23.69 4.94
N GLN A 65 -12.08 -22.67 5.70
CA GLN A 65 -12.74 -21.37 5.74
C GLN A 65 -12.50 -20.62 4.42
N GLU A 66 -11.30 -20.64 3.87
CA GLU A 66 -10.97 -20.06 2.56
C GLU A 66 -11.83 -20.64 1.42
N VAL A 67 -12.02 -21.97 1.40
CA VAL A 67 -12.92 -22.65 0.43
C VAL A 67 -14.37 -22.15 0.56
N LYS A 68 -14.81 -21.84 1.79
CA LYS A 68 -16.16 -21.34 2.08
C LYS A 68 -16.31 -19.87 1.64
N ASP A 69 -15.31 -19.05 1.87
CA ASP A 69 -15.32 -17.63 1.51
C ASP A 69 -15.28 -17.46 -0.01
N TYR A 70 -14.47 -18.27 -0.70
CA TYR A 70 -14.45 -18.33 -2.16
C TYR A 70 -15.83 -18.64 -2.76
N LYS A 71 -16.66 -19.45 -2.07
CA LYS A 71 -18.04 -19.73 -2.50
C LYS A 71 -18.92 -18.49 -2.49
N GLN A 72 -18.72 -17.57 -1.55
CA GLN A 72 -19.51 -16.35 -1.43
C GLN A 72 -19.16 -15.38 -2.57
N ILE A 73 -17.86 -15.23 -2.85
CA ILE A 73 -17.36 -14.43 -3.97
C ILE A 73 -17.89 -15.01 -5.29
N TYR A 74 -17.77 -16.33 -5.48
CA TYR A 74 -18.25 -17.01 -6.67
C TYR A 74 -19.76 -16.83 -6.88
N LYS A 75 -20.58 -16.98 -5.83
CA LYS A 75 -22.02 -16.72 -5.89
C LYS A 75 -22.34 -15.26 -6.22
N GLY A 76 -21.57 -14.31 -5.71
CA GLY A 76 -21.69 -12.89 -6.05
C GLY A 76 -21.40 -12.64 -7.53
N LEU A 77 -20.39 -13.31 -8.09
CA LEU A 77 -20.03 -13.24 -9.52
C LEU A 77 -21.04 -13.97 -10.42
N GLU A 78 -21.58 -15.10 -9.99
CA GLU A 78 -22.62 -15.85 -10.72
C GLU A 78 -23.94 -15.04 -10.77
N ALA A 79 -24.27 -14.32 -9.70
CA ALA A 79 -25.39 -13.38 -9.68
C ALA A 79 -25.24 -12.22 -10.70
N LEU A 80 -24.02 -11.95 -11.19
CA LEU A 80 -23.75 -10.97 -12.24
C LEU A 80 -24.01 -11.51 -13.67
N HIS A 81 -24.67 -12.65 -13.84
CA HIS A 81 -25.23 -13.13 -15.12
C HIS A 81 -24.21 -13.24 -16.28
N ILE A 82 -23.01 -13.75 -16.00
CA ILE A 82 -21.95 -14.00 -17.00
C ILE A 82 -22.44 -14.95 -18.12
N GLU A 83 -23.33 -15.90 -17.83
CA GLU A 83 -23.93 -16.77 -18.86
C GLU A 83 -24.77 -15.97 -19.87
N GLN A 84 -25.50 -14.96 -19.41
CA GLN A 84 -26.28 -14.08 -20.29
C GLN A 84 -25.37 -13.17 -21.11
N PHE A 85 -24.24 -12.76 -20.55
CA PHE A 85 -23.20 -12.06 -21.29
C PHE A 85 -22.57 -12.94 -22.38
N GLN A 86 -22.21 -14.19 -22.08
CA GLN A 86 -21.70 -15.15 -23.07
C GLN A 86 -22.73 -15.51 -24.14
N LEU A 87 -23.99 -15.72 -23.76
CA LEU A 87 -25.09 -15.93 -24.72
C LEU A 87 -25.29 -14.72 -25.64
N ASN A 88 -25.14 -13.51 -25.10
CA ASN A 88 -25.25 -12.28 -25.90
C ASN A 88 -24.05 -12.12 -26.84
N LEU A 89 -22.84 -12.51 -26.43
CA LEU A 89 -21.67 -12.53 -27.30
C LEU A 89 -21.80 -13.56 -28.43
N ASN A 90 -22.20 -14.79 -28.11
CA ASN A 90 -22.39 -15.85 -29.12
C ASN A 90 -23.53 -15.49 -30.10
N LYS A 91 -24.61 -14.87 -29.62
CA LYS A 91 -25.67 -14.32 -30.48
C LYS A 91 -25.18 -13.16 -31.35
N MET A 92 -24.21 -12.39 -30.87
CA MET A 92 -23.62 -11.30 -31.63
C MET A 92 -22.71 -11.86 -32.73
N GLU A 93 -21.86 -12.84 -32.40
CA GLU A 93 -20.93 -13.50 -33.32
C GLU A 93 -21.66 -14.24 -34.45
N ALA A 94 -22.71 -15.02 -34.11
CA ALA A 94 -23.56 -15.69 -35.11
C ALA A 94 -24.27 -14.72 -36.06
N LYS A 95 -24.50 -13.46 -35.64
CA LYS A 95 -25.11 -12.41 -36.47
C LYS A 95 -24.13 -11.81 -37.48
N TYR A 96 -22.83 -12.03 -37.30
CA TYR A 96 -21.78 -11.53 -38.19
C TYR A 96 -21.14 -12.63 -39.06
N GLU A 97 -21.32 -13.92 -38.73
CA GLU A 97 -20.86 -15.03 -39.59
C GLU A 97 -21.77 -15.33 -40.80
N THR A 98 -23.02 -14.85 -40.81
CA THR A 98 -23.90 -14.98 -41.99
C THR A 98 -23.82 -13.74 -42.87
N LYS A 99 -22.72 -13.58 -43.62
CA LYS A 99 -22.70 -12.74 -44.84
C LYS A 99 -21.51 -12.99 -45.77
N ASP A 100 -21.27 -14.25 -46.12
CA ASP A 100 -20.65 -14.57 -47.41
C ASP A 100 -21.75 -14.73 -48.47
N ASN A 101 -22.16 -13.59 -49.03
CA ASN A 101 -22.78 -13.52 -50.34
C ASN A 101 -22.28 -12.22 -50.98
N VAL A 102 -21.24 -12.37 -51.79
CA VAL A 102 -20.72 -11.31 -52.65
C VAL A 102 -21.80 -10.98 -53.69
N VAL A 103 -22.64 -10.00 -53.38
CA VAL A 103 -23.53 -9.39 -54.37
C VAL A 103 -22.74 -8.31 -55.11
N ALA A 104 -22.64 -8.47 -56.42
CA ALA A 104 -22.03 -7.49 -57.31
C ALA A 104 -22.61 -6.09 -57.07
N MET A 105 -21.74 -5.10 -56.86
CA MET A 105 -22.11 -3.72 -56.57
C MET A 105 -22.91 -3.09 -57.72
N PRO A 106 -24.16 -2.64 -57.52
CA PRO A 106 -24.70 -1.56 -58.32
C PRO A 106 -24.09 -0.25 -57.80
N ARG A 107 -23.57 0.57 -58.72
CA ARG A 107 -23.21 1.97 -58.44
C ARG A 107 -24.45 2.66 -57.84
N SER A 108 -24.38 3.01 -56.56
CA SER A 108 -25.45 3.71 -55.85
C SER A 108 -24.84 4.83 -55.00
N GLY A 109 -25.50 5.98 -55.02
CA GLY A 109 -25.05 7.26 -54.47
C GLY A 109 -24.76 7.23 -52.97
N ALA A 110 -24.20 8.33 -52.48
CA ALA A 110 -23.79 8.52 -51.10
C ALA A 110 -24.91 8.13 -50.10
N VAL A 111 -24.75 6.95 -49.49
CA VAL A 111 -25.64 6.49 -48.41
C VAL A 111 -25.22 7.21 -47.14
N ILE A 112 -26.00 8.21 -46.74
CA ILE A 112 -25.87 8.85 -45.42
C ILE A 112 -26.27 7.80 -44.38
N ARG A 113 -25.28 7.08 -43.83
CA ARG A 113 -25.51 6.14 -42.74
C ARG A 113 -25.91 6.93 -41.49
N PRO A 114 -26.98 6.55 -40.77
CA PRO A 114 -27.43 7.30 -39.61
C PRO A 114 -26.38 7.22 -38.49
N MET A 115 -25.64 8.32 -38.29
CA MET A 115 -24.59 8.44 -37.27
C MET A 115 -25.06 8.12 -35.83
N ARG A 116 -26.37 8.04 -35.59
CA ARG A 116 -26.97 7.68 -34.29
C ARG A 116 -26.42 6.40 -33.67
N LYS A 117 -26.02 5.40 -34.47
CA LYS A 117 -25.42 4.16 -33.95
C LYS A 117 -23.95 4.30 -33.54
N LEU A 118 -23.22 5.25 -34.12
CA LEU A 118 -21.82 5.54 -33.75
C LEU A 118 -21.76 6.31 -32.43
N TYR A 119 -22.73 7.19 -32.17
CA TYR A 119 -22.84 7.89 -30.88
C TYR A 119 -23.06 6.92 -29.71
N ALA A 120 -23.83 5.84 -29.90
CA ALA A 120 -24.05 4.84 -28.85
C ALA A 120 -22.74 4.13 -28.43
N VAL A 121 -21.87 3.82 -29.40
CA VAL A 121 -20.56 3.20 -29.14
C VAL A 121 -19.61 4.19 -28.46
N ALA A 122 -19.59 5.44 -28.93
CA ALA A 122 -18.76 6.49 -28.31
C ALA A 122 -19.17 6.77 -26.85
N VAL A 123 -20.48 6.81 -26.56
CA VAL A 123 -21.00 7.01 -25.20
C VAL A 123 -20.65 5.82 -24.29
N ALA A 124 -20.71 4.59 -24.79
CA ALA A 124 -20.32 3.41 -24.02
C ALA A 124 -18.83 3.43 -23.65
N ILE A 125 -17.95 3.76 -24.60
CA ILE A 125 -16.51 3.90 -24.35
C ILE A 125 -16.24 5.04 -23.36
N ALA A 126 -16.90 6.19 -23.55
CA ALA A 126 -16.78 7.32 -22.64
C ALA A 126 -17.24 6.97 -21.22
N LEU A 127 -18.33 6.22 -21.05
CA LEU A 127 -18.79 5.77 -19.75
C LEU A 127 -17.79 4.82 -19.07
N VAL A 128 -17.19 3.88 -19.79
CA VAL A 128 -16.18 2.99 -19.22
C VAL A 128 -14.93 3.76 -18.79
N VAL A 129 -14.46 4.67 -19.63
CA VAL A 129 -13.29 5.53 -19.33
C VAL A 129 -13.58 6.45 -18.14
N CYS A 130 -14.73 7.14 -18.14
CA CYS A 130 -15.14 8.00 -17.03
C CYS A 130 -15.37 7.21 -15.74
N SER A 131 -15.93 6.01 -15.81
CA SER A 131 -16.13 5.15 -14.64
C SER A 131 -14.79 4.69 -14.05
N SER A 132 -13.82 4.36 -14.89
CA SER A 132 -12.46 3.99 -14.45
C SER A 132 -11.73 5.17 -13.80
N ILE A 133 -11.83 6.38 -14.39
CA ILE A 133 -11.25 7.59 -13.82
C ILE A 133 -11.92 7.95 -12.49
N ALA A 134 -13.26 7.91 -12.45
CA ALA A 134 -14.02 8.19 -11.24
C ALA A 134 -13.72 7.18 -10.13
N TYR A 135 -13.55 5.89 -10.47
CA TYR A 135 -13.18 4.85 -9.51
C TYR A 135 -11.78 5.08 -8.93
N ASN A 136 -10.79 5.43 -9.77
CA ASN A 136 -9.43 5.74 -9.30
C ASN A 136 -9.37 7.04 -8.50
N MET A 137 -10.18 8.05 -8.82
CA MET A 137 -10.28 9.28 -8.01
C MET A 137 -10.96 9.05 -6.65
N MET A 138 -11.74 7.98 -6.49
CA MET A 138 -12.50 7.70 -5.28
C MET A 138 -11.72 6.83 -4.27
N MET A 139 -10.64 6.17 -4.70
CA MET A 139 -9.77 5.44 -3.79
C MET A 139 -8.79 6.41 -3.11
N PRO A 140 -8.66 6.37 -1.78
CA PRO A 140 -7.69 7.20 -1.07
C PRO A 140 -6.27 6.85 -1.52
N ASP A 141 -5.47 7.88 -1.76
CA ASP A 141 -4.03 7.77 -2.06
C ASP A 141 -3.31 6.99 -0.95
N VAL A 142 -2.22 6.28 -1.28
CA VAL A 142 -1.44 5.46 -0.32
C VAL A 142 -1.02 6.31 0.87
N PHE A 143 -0.65 7.57 0.64
CA PHE A 143 -0.39 8.51 1.72
C PHE A 143 -1.61 8.69 2.64
N GLU A 144 -2.80 8.96 2.10
CA GLU A 144 -4.01 9.22 2.90
C GLU A 144 -4.48 7.98 3.67
N GLN A 145 -4.16 6.78 3.19
CA GLN A 145 -4.50 5.52 3.87
C GLN A 145 -3.62 5.27 5.10
N HIS A 146 -2.35 5.68 5.05
CA HIS A 146 -1.33 5.31 6.04
C HIS A 146 -0.84 6.48 6.88
N PHE A 147 -1.13 7.71 6.47
CA PHE A 147 -0.80 8.91 7.23
C PHE A 147 -1.81 9.16 8.35
N ALA A 148 -1.30 9.26 9.57
CA ALA A 148 -2.07 9.70 10.73
C ALA A 148 -1.25 10.71 11.53
N ALA A 149 -1.79 11.92 11.69
CA ALA A 149 -1.24 12.94 12.58
C ALA A 149 -1.53 12.57 14.04
N SER A 150 -0.75 11.64 14.60
CA SER A 150 -1.00 11.11 15.94
C SER A 150 -0.84 12.18 17.02
N GLN A 151 -1.87 12.35 17.86
CA GLN A 151 -1.84 13.32 18.94
C GLN A 151 -0.87 12.97 20.09
N SER A 152 -0.38 11.73 20.13
CA SER A 152 0.55 11.25 21.16
C SER A 152 1.96 11.82 21.03
N ILE A 153 2.36 12.30 19.85
CA ILE A 153 3.70 12.88 19.64
C ILE A 153 3.82 14.26 20.32
N ALA A 154 2.68 14.94 20.52
CA ALA A 154 2.58 16.27 21.10
C ALA A 154 2.27 16.26 22.61
N VAL A 155 2.71 15.21 23.34
CA VAL A 155 2.54 15.17 24.79
C VAL A 155 3.58 16.06 25.46
N HIS A 156 3.12 17.11 26.15
CA HIS A 156 3.96 17.93 27.00
C HIS A 156 4.10 17.27 28.37
N ILE A 157 5.25 16.67 28.67
CA ILE A 157 5.54 16.13 29.99
C ILE A 157 6.18 17.25 30.82
N GLU A 158 5.38 17.93 31.63
CA GLU A 158 5.93 18.82 32.67
C GLU A 158 6.67 17.95 33.70
N SER A 159 7.94 18.25 33.95
CA SER A 159 8.67 17.59 35.04
C SER A 159 8.02 17.93 36.37
N THR A 160 7.27 16.97 36.93
CA THR A 160 6.61 17.07 38.24
C THR A 160 7.59 17.28 39.41
N ARG A 161 8.91 17.20 39.16
CA ARG A 161 9.96 17.48 40.14
C ARG A 161 10.14 18.98 40.43
N ALA A 162 9.54 19.87 39.64
CA ALA A 162 9.70 21.32 39.75
C ALA A 162 8.40 22.05 40.12
N ALA A 163 7.65 21.52 41.09
CA ALA A 163 6.52 22.24 41.68
C ALA A 163 6.98 23.61 42.21
N GLY A 164 6.61 24.69 41.51
CA GLY A 164 6.96 26.07 41.86
C GLY A 164 7.99 26.77 40.97
N GLN A 165 8.52 26.13 39.92
CA GLN A 165 9.37 26.84 38.95
C GLN A 165 8.56 27.57 37.88
N VAL A 166 8.97 28.81 37.58
CA VAL A 166 8.40 29.61 36.47
C VAL A 166 8.75 28.93 35.15
N ILE A 167 7.73 28.49 34.41
CA ILE A 167 7.90 27.89 33.09
C ILE A 167 8.60 28.90 32.18
N SER A 168 9.74 28.52 31.59
CA SER A 168 10.46 29.41 30.67
C SER A 168 9.60 29.78 29.46
N THR A 169 9.81 30.97 28.87
CA THR A 169 9.07 31.43 27.69
C THR A 169 9.13 30.41 26.54
N ALA A 170 10.28 29.75 26.35
CA ALA A 170 10.47 28.71 25.36
C ALA A 170 9.53 27.50 25.57
N GLU A 171 9.37 27.04 26.82
CA GLU A 171 8.47 25.93 27.15
C GLU A 171 6.99 26.34 27.03
N GLN A 172 6.65 27.60 27.32
CA GLN A 172 5.29 28.12 27.09
C GLN A 172 4.92 28.13 25.60
N VAL A 173 5.87 28.51 24.73
CA VAL A 173 5.67 28.47 23.27
C VAL A 173 5.44 27.03 22.80
N LYS A 174 6.27 26.09 23.25
CA LYS A 174 6.10 24.65 22.93
C LYS A 174 4.75 24.11 23.39
N LYS A 175 4.37 24.37 24.65
CA LYS A 175 3.06 23.97 25.18
C LYS A 175 1.90 24.52 24.35
N SER A 176 2.01 25.77 23.92
CA SER A 176 1.01 26.40 23.05
C SER A 176 0.97 25.76 21.66
N ALA A 177 2.13 25.45 21.08
CA ALA A 177 2.22 24.78 19.78
C ALA A 177 1.64 23.36 19.83
N TYR A 178 2.01 22.58 20.84
CA TYR A 178 1.52 21.21 21.01
C TYR A 178 0.01 21.19 21.26
N SER A 179 -0.51 22.16 22.03
CA SER A 179 -1.97 22.32 22.18
C SER A 179 -2.66 22.69 20.87
N ALA A 180 -2.03 23.48 19.99
CA ALA A 180 -2.57 23.80 18.68
C ALA A 180 -2.57 22.54 17.77
N TYR A 181 -1.48 21.77 17.77
CA TYR A 181 -1.40 20.48 17.07
C TYR A 181 -2.50 19.51 17.52
N GLN A 182 -2.72 19.40 18.83
CA GLN A 182 -3.77 18.58 19.44
C GLN A 182 -5.19 18.98 19.08
N LYS A 183 -5.38 20.23 18.64
CA LYS A 183 -6.66 20.75 18.15
C LYS A 183 -6.73 20.75 16.62
N GLU A 184 -5.76 20.12 15.96
CA GLU A 184 -5.63 20.09 14.49
C GLU A 184 -5.47 21.48 13.87
N GLU A 185 -5.10 22.48 14.68
CA GLU A 185 -4.75 23.85 14.25
C GLU A 185 -3.32 23.85 13.66
N TYR A 186 -3.07 23.03 12.64
CA TYR A 186 -1.72 22.76 12.13
C TYR A 186 -0.97 24.01 11.71
N THR A 187 -1.61 24.95 11.00
CA THR A 187 -0.99 26.22 10.60
C THR A 187 -0.44 26.99 11.80
N LYS A 188 -1.21 27.09 12.88
CA LYS A 188 -0.79 27.78 14.10
C LYS A 188 0.31 27.03 14.84
N SER A 189 0.24 25.70 14.89
CA SER A 189 1.31 24.87 15.45
C SER A 189 2.63 25.07 14.70
N ILE A 190 2.57 25.07 13.36
CA ILE A 190 3.71 25.31 12.48
C ILE A 190 4.31 26.69 12.74
N ASP A 191 3.49 27.74 12.80
CA ASP A 191 3.95 29.11 13.06
C ASP A 191 4.66 29.24 14.41
N LEU A 192 4.06 28.68 15.47
CA LEU A 192 4.64 28.70 16.81
C LEU A 192 5.96 27.92 16.88
N LEU A 193 6.04 26.74 16.26
CA LEU A 193 7.26 25.93 16.26
C LEU A 193 8.36 26.54 15.39
N ASN A 194 8.04 27.10 14.23
CA ASN A 194 9.00 27.87 13.43
C ASN A 194 9.55 29.07 14.22
N GLY A 195 8.66 29.80 14.92
CA GLY A 195 9.06 30.87 15.83
C GLY A 195 9.98 30.39 16.94
N TYR A 196 9.69 29.24 17.55
CA TYR A 196 10.55 28.61 18.56
C TYR A 196 11.93 28.25 17.99
N MET A 197 11.99 27.62 16.81
CA MET A 197 13.24 27.22 16.15
C MET A 197 14.11 28.44 15.79
N LEU A 198 13.48 29.55 15.40
CA LEU A 198 14.17 30.80 15.08
C LEU A 198 14.65 31.55 16.34
N THR A 199 13.83 31.58 17.39
CA THR A 199 14.09 32.35 18.61
C THR A 199 15.06 31.63 19.54
N TYR A 200 15.06 30.31 19.56
CA TYR A 200 15.86 29.48 20.47
C TYR A 200 16.67 28.39 19.73
N PRO A 201 17.51 28.76 18.74
CA PRO A 201 18.14 27.81 17.82
C PRO A 201 18.99 26.75 18.53
N GLU A 202 19.69 27.09 19.60
CA GLU A 202 20.52 26.15 20.36
C GLU A 202 19.69 25.08 21.10
N LYS A 203 18.55 25.47 21.69
CA LYS A 203 17.62 24.54 22.36
C LYS A 203 16.92 23.68 21.32
N ALA A 204 16.44 24.33 20.27
CA ALA A 204 15.77 23.71 19.14
C ALA A 204 16.61 22.64 18.45
N ALA A 205 17.92 22.85 18.30
CA ALA A 205 18.82 21.94 17.57
C ALA A 205 18.83 20.49 18.12
N THR A 206 18.46 20.29 19.39
CA THR A 206 18.41 18.97 20.04
C THR A 206 17.00 18.58 20.48
N ASP A 207 16.00 19.42 20.21
CA ASP A 207 14.60 19.17 20.58
C ASP A 207 13.88 18.40 19.47
N TYR A 208 14.22 17.12 19.35
CA TYR A 208 13.67 16.24 18.32
C TYR A 208 12.16 16.04 18.43
N GLN A 209 11.58 16.15 19.62
CA GLN A 209 10.12 16.10 19.79
C GLN A 209 9.45 17.29 19.09
N SER A 210 9.94 18.51 19.34
CA SER A 210 9.43 19.71 18.67
C SER A 210 9.64 19.65 17.16
N MET A 211 10.75 19.08 16.69
CA MET A 211 10.97 18.85 15.26
C MET A 211 9.98 17.83 14.68
N LEU A 212 9.70 16.73 15.40
CA LEU A 212 8.77 15.71 14.95
C LEU A 212 7.35 16.30 14.84
N VAL A 213 6.89 16.98 15.89
CA VAL A 213 5.58 17.66 15.89
C VAL A 213 5.50 18.65 14.73
N LEU A 214 6.56 19.44 14.48
CA LEU A 214 6.61 20.37 13.35
C LEU A 214 6.53 19.64 12.01
N GLY A 215 7.33 18.60 11.82
CA GLY A 215 7.36 17.82 10.58
C GLY A 215 6.01 17.19 10.26
N VAL A 216 5.38 16.55 11.24
CA VAL A 216 4.05 15.93 11.06
C VAL A 216 2.96 16.99 10.86
N ALA A 217 3.02 18.12 11.58
CA ALA A 217 2.11 19.24 11.36
C ALA A 217 2.23 19.80 9.94
N GLN A 218 3.46 19.91 9.42
CA GLN A 218 3.72 20.34 8.04
C GLN A 218 3.14 19.36 7.02
N LEU A 219 3.28 18.05 7.23
CA LEU A 219 2.63 17.05 6.37
C LEU A 219 1.10 17.18 6.41
N ALA A 220 0.51 17.26 7.59
CA ALA A 220 -0.94 17.41 7.77
C ALA A 220 -1.47 18.75 7.19
N GLY A 221 -0.65 19.81 7.24
CA GLY A 221 -0.93 21.12 6.66
C GLY A 221 -0.59 21.23 5.17
N ASN A 222 -0.35 20.12 4.47
CA ASN A 222 0.01 20.04 3.05
C ASN A 222 1.29 20.81 2.66
N GLN A 223 2.19 21.06 3.62
CA GLN A 223 3.53 21.62 3.41
C GLN A 223 4.55 20.48 3.27
N ILE A 224 4.32 19.58 2.31
CA ILE A 224 5.00 18.27 2.25
C ILE A 224 6.53 18.40 2.16
N GLU A 225 7.05 19.27 1.28
CA GLU A 225 8.49 19.51 1.14
C GLU A 225 9.14 20.04 2.42
N ALA A 226 8.45 20.95 3.12
CA ALA A 226 8.95 21.48 4.39
C ALA A 226 8.95 20.40 5.47
N GLY A 227 7.89 19.59 5.53
CA GLY A 227 7.76 18.46 6.44
C GLY A 227 8.88 17.44 6.27
N THR A 228 9.12 16.94 5.06
CA THR A 228 10.19 15.98 4.79
C THR A 228 11.58 16.56 5.08
N LYS A 229 11.80 17.85 4.82
CA LYS A 229 13.03 18.54 5.20
C LYS A 229 13.22 18.66 6.72
N THR A 230 12.14 18.86 7.48
CA THR A 230 12.20 18.89 8.94
C THR A 230 12.49 17.49 9.50
N LEU A 231 11.77 16.47 9.02
CA LEU A 231 11.92 15.08 9.47
C LEU A 231 13.31 14.51 9.17
N SER A 232 13.91 14.85 8.03
CA SER A 232 15.26 14.40 7.69
C SER A 232 16.34 14.89 8.68
N LYS A 233 16.13 16.04 9.34
CA LYS A 233 17.03 16.51 10.42
C LYS A 233 17.03 15.57 11.62
N ILE A 234 15.89 14.94 11.91
CA ILE A 234 15.75 13.97 13.00
C ILE A 234 16.44 12.66 12.60
N ILE A 235 16.21 12.20 11.37
CA ILE A 235 16.81 10.96 10.83
C ILE A 235 18.33 11.03 10.82
N ASN A 236 18.88 12.19 10.45
CA ASN A 236 20.32 12.48 10.41
C ASN A 236 20.90 12.88 11.79
N GLY A 237 20.06 13.06 12.79
CA GLY A 237 20.46 13.33 14.17
C GLY A 237 21.11 12.12 14.84
N LYS A 238 21.93 12.37 15.87
CA LYS A 238 22.50 11.30 16.71
C LYS A 238 21.48 10.90 17.78
N ASP A 239 21.26 9.59 17.95
CA ASP A 239 20.54 8.97 19.07
C ASP A 239 19.18 9.63 19.43
N SER A 240 18.32 9.82 18.44
CA SER A 240 16.95 10.31 18.66
C SER A 240 15.98 9.16 18.92
N SER A 241 15.25 9.21 20.03
CA SER A 241 14.11 8.31 20.31
C SER A 241 12.93 8.49 19.33
N TYR A 242 12.95 9.55 18.52
CA TYR A 242 11.93 9.87 17.53
C TYR A 242 12.34 9.48 16.11
N LYS A 243 13.48 8.78 15.95
CA LYS A 243 14.02 8.45 14.64
C LYS A 243 13.09 7.54 13.84
N GLU A 244 12.54 6.51 14.46
CA GLU A 244 11.66 5.55 13.80
C GLU A 244 10.38 6.22 13.25
N GLU A 245 9.72 7.01 14.08
CA GLU A 245 8.54 7.79 13.68
C GLU A 245 8.90 8.79 12.57
N ALA A 246 10.07 9.44 12.66
CA ALA A 246 10.51 10.37 11.63
C ALA A 246 10.81 9.67 10.30
N GLN A 247 11.38 8.46 10.30
CA GLN A 247 11.63 7.67 9.09
C GLN A 247 10.31 7.28 8.41
N TRP A 248 9.35 6.81 9.19
CA TRP A 248 8.02 6.46 8.70
C TRP A 248 7.29 7.67 8.08
N MET A 249 7.16 8.76 8.84
CA MET A 249 6.52 9.99 8.37
C MET A 249 7.24 10.58 7.15
N TRP A 250 8.57 10.48 7.10
CA TRP A 250 9.35 10.94 5.97
C TRP A 250 9.07 10.10 4.72
N ALA A 251 9.02 8.77 4.83
CA ALA A 251 8.71 7.88 3.72
C ALA A 251 7.33 8.17 3.14
N LEU A 252 6.31 8.35 3.99
CA LEU A 252 4.98 8.78 3.56
C LEU A 252 5.02 10.13 2.85
N GLY A 253 5.76 11.10 3.39
CA GLY A 253 5.96 12.40 2.72
C GLY A 253 6.61 12.27 1.34
N GLN A 254 7.54 11.33 1.14
CA GLN A 254 8.13 11.07 -0.17
C GLN A 254 7.14 10.45 -1.16
N ILE A 255 6.27 9.55 -0.71
CA ILE A 255 5.16 9.02 -1.52
C ILE A 255 4.29 10.17 -2.02
N LYS A 256 3.92 11.10 -1.12
CA LYS A 256 3.09 12.26 -1.47
C LYS A 256 3.77 13.22 -2.44
N LEU A 257 5.10 13.27 -2.46
CA LEU A 257 5.90 14.04 -3.42
C LEU A 257 6.20 13.27 -4.72
N GLU A 258 5.62 12.09 -4.90
CA GLU A 258 5.87 11.20 -6.03
C GLU A 258 7.34 10.71 -6.14
N GLN A 259 8.13 10.84 -5.06
CA GLN A 259 9.53 10.40 -4.98
C GLN A 259 9.62 8.91 -4.59
N MET A 260 9.09 8.05 -5.44
CA MET A 260 8.88 6.63 -5.15
C MET A 260 10.17 5.87 -4.82
N ASP A 261 11.28 6.16 -5.51
CA ASP A 261 12.56 5.48 -5.26
C ASP A 261 13.06 5.75 -3.83
N ALA A 262 13.02 7.02 -3.41
CA ALA A 262 13.43 7.43 -2.07
C ALA A 262 12.50 6.87 -0.98
N ALA A 263 11.19 6.83 -1.26
CA ALA A 263 10.23 6.20 -0.37
C ALA A 263 10.51 4.70 -0.20
N LYS A 264 10.71 3.97 -1.30
CA LYS A 264 11.00 2.52 -1.29
C LYS A 264 12.28 2.22 -0.53
N GLU A 265 13.36 2.96 -0.78
CA GLU A 265 14.63 2.78 -0.06
C GLU A 265 14.43 2.92 1.47
N MET A 266 13.69 3.94 1.92
CA MET A 266 13.42 4.12 3.34
C MET A 266 12.54 3.01 3.93
N LEU A 267 11.48 2.61 3.22
CA LEU A 267 10.57 1.55 3.69
C LEU A 267 11.26 0.19 3.75
N GLU A 268 12.13 -0.13 2.79
CA GLU A 268 12.96 -1.33 2.82
C GLU A 268 13.95 -1.28 4.00
N ALA A 269 14.56 -0.13 4.27
CA ALA A 269 15.42 0.05 5.44
C ALA A 269 14.67 -0.11 6.77
N ILE A 270 13.40 0.30 6.84
CA ILE A 270 12.51 0.03 7.98
C ILE A 270 12.24 -1.47 8.09
N GLN A 271 11.91 -2.14 6.98
CA GLN A 271 11.61 -3.58 6.95
C GLN A 271 12.79 -4.45 7.41
N LEU A 272 14.03 -4.02 7.16
CA LEU A 272 15.23 -4.72 7.63
C LEU A 272 15.40 -4.67 9.16
N GLN A 273 14.69 -3.79 9.85
CA GLN A 273 14.71 -3.62 11.30
C GLN A 273 13.43 -4.21 11.90
N THR A 274 13.43 -5.50 12.24
CA THR A 274 12.21 -6.19 12.71
C THR A 274 11.62 -5.67 14.03
N GLU A 275 12.42 -4.93 14.82
CA GLU A 275 11.99 -4.29 16.07
C GLU A 275 11.47 -2.85 15.84
N HIS A 276 11.55 -2.33 14.61
CA HIS A 276 11.08 -0.98 14.30
C HIS A 276 9.56 -0.89 14.46
N THR A 277 9.09 0.18 15.11
CA THR A 277 7.67 0.36 15.45
C THR A 277 6.74 0.26 14.23
N HIS A 278 7.20 0.73 13.06
CA HIS A 278 6.48 0.68 11.79
C HIS A 278 6.86 -0.47 10.85
N TYR A 279 7.45 -1.56 11.36
CA TYR A 279 7.83 -2.71 10.52
C TYR A 279 6.67 -3.23 9.66
N GLN A 280 5.51 -3.49 10.28
CA GLN A 280 4.36 -4.05 9.58
C GLN A 280 3.77 -3.05 8.58
N ASP A 281 3.67 -1.78 8.97
CA ASP A 281 3.16 -0.72 8.10
C ASP A 281 4.02 -0.57 6.84
N ALA A 282 5.34 -0.66 6.97
CA ALA A 282 6.27 -0.61 5.84
C ALA A 282 6.09 -1.79 4.88
N VAL A 283 5.84 -3.00 5.39
CA VAL A 283 5.53 -4.18 4.57
C VAL A 283 4.25 -3.95 3.76
N ASP A 284 3.22 -3.42 4.42
CA ASP A 284 1.92 -3.21 3.79
C ASP A 284 1.98 -2.12 2.72
N VAL A 285 2.66 -0.99 2.99
CA VAL A 285 2.86 0.09 2.01
C VAL A 285 3.69 -0.38 0.81
N LEU A 286 4.79 -1.12 1.03
CA LEU A 286 5.60 -1.65 -0.07
C LEU A 286 4.81 -2.59 -1.00
N GLY A 287 3.78 -3.28 -0.48
CA GLY A 287 2.89 -4.09 -1.30
C GLY A 287 1.92 -3.30 -2.17
N GLN A 288 1.74 -2.00 -1.89
CA GLN A 288 0.86 -1.08 -2.62
C GLN A 288 1.60 -0.19 -3.64
N LEU A 289 2.93 -0.05 -3.51
CA LEU A 289 3.83 0.73 -4.39
C LEU A 289 4.43 -0.10 -5.53
#